data_AF-A0A160MYU2-F1
#
_entry.id   AF-A0A160MYU2-F1
#
_cell.length_a   1.000
_cell.length_b   1.000
_cell.length_c   1.000
_cell.angle_alpha   90.00
_cell.angle_beta   90.00
_cell.angle_gamma   90.00
#
_symmetry.space_group_name_H-M   'P 1'
#
loop_
_entity.id
_entity.type
_entity.pdbx_description
1 polymer ?
#
loop_
_entity_poly.entity_id
_entity_poly.type
_entity_poly.pdbx_seq_one_letter_code
_entity_poly.pdbx_strand_id
1 'polypeptide(L)'
;MARWMLRAGLLAVLLVGAGAGRAQSSPTWIVTGSDRAHYTVQGIGDPRDAQGARVTLRGVDPLPGQFGASGLVLDAVPYRGQRITLTADLSTRDATQGAMIWLRVDGVRPSEAFANSQLHPVFGTTAAAHREVRVDVPADGEKIFLGTGLIGAGEVSTTDLRLIGHPSPVAPLTPQRLLDAAIAIVREHALRAAQVDWSTLVPKLHAMVPAKGPPAAAYPAIHALLGALGDHHSLMLPPTVTQRFDHGGFPTFPPKVEAMSGDLGYIAMPGFSGVQPAAQQAFARRVIDGITRVQPQARCGWVVDLRQDPGGNMRPMLAGLRPLLGDGVVGGFRRAGGQVYPVYAHQPFSADLPDGPALEHARVAVLLGPHTASSGEVVAVAFRGRPDTRSFGQPTAGLTTGNTGYHLPDGSELFVTTSVDVDRTGHAYGGAIFPDQPVSGHAANGNDPTLDAARHWLTGICRSPTMPLVMPSRHR
;
A
#
# COMPACT_ATOMS: atom_id res chain seq x y z
N MET A 1 -58.00 82.96 32.67
CA MET A 1 -56.86 82.46 33.47
C MET A 1 -56.28 81.28 32.69
N ALA A 2 -55.29 81.52 31.81
CA ALA A 2 -53.86 81.27 32.07
C ALA A 2 -53.57 79.76 32.33
N ARG A 3 -52.67 79.04 31.66
CA ARG A 3 -51.65 79.33 30.64
C ARG A 3 -51.07 77.95 30.19
N TRP A 4 -50.82 77.82 28.88
CA TRP A 4 -49.60 77.27 28.25
C TRP A 4 -49.45 75.79 27.82
N MET A 5 -49.05 75.71 26.55
CA MET A 5 -48.42 74.65 25.75
C MET A 5 -47.17 74.04 26.39
N LEU A 6 -46.87 72.77 26.08
CA LEU A 6 -45.67 72.36 25.31
C LEU A 6 -45.61 70.84 25.05
N ARG A 7 -45.04 70.52 23.89
CA ARG A 7 -44.82 69.19 23.29
C ARG A 7 -43.45 68.61 23.71
N ALA A 8 -43.37 67.29 23.53
CA ALA A 8 -42.21 66.49 23.08
C ALA A 8 -41.08 66.15 24.07
N GLY A 9 -40.76 64.84 24.11
CA GLY A 9 -39.53 64.29 24.70
C GLY A 9 -39.66 62.82 25.09
N LEU A 10 -39.73 61.91 24.12
CA LEU A 10 -39.63 60.46 24.35
C LEU A 10 -38.15 60.12 24.59
N LEU A 11 -37.76 59.81 25.83
CA LEU A 11 -36.42 59.32 26.16
C LEU A 11 -36.49 57.79 26.33
N ALA A 12 -36.10 57.05 25.29
CA ALA A 12 -35.88 55.62 25.38
C ALA A 12 -34.52 55.38 26.04
N VAL A 13 -34.54 54.82 27.25
CA VAL A 13 -33.35 54.32 27.94
C VAL A 13 -32.96 53.00 27.29
N LEU A 14 -31.88 53.02 26.50
CA LEU A 14 -31.20 51.84 25.98
C LEU A 14 -30.46 51.14 27.13
N LEU A 15 -31.06 50.09 27.67
CA LEU A 15 -30.35 49.06 28.44
C LEU A 15 -29.50 48.23 27.46
N VAL A 16 -28.21 48.54 27.41
CA VAL A 16 -27.20 47.70 26.76
C VAL A 16 -27.07 46.43 27.58
N GLY A 17 -27.81 45.39 27.18
CA GLY A 17 -27.54 44.02 27.59
C GLY A 17 -26.27 43.55 26.90
N ALA A 18 -25.18 43.42 27.64
CA ALA A 18 -23.95 42.79 27.19
C ALA A 18 -24.22 41.31 26.88
N GLY A 19 -24.64 41.03 25.64
CA GLY A 19 -24.53 39.70 25.06
C GLY A 19 -23.08 39.41 24.79
N ALA A 20 -22.38 38.80 25.75
CA ALA A 20 -21.10 38.15 25.51
C ALA A 20 -21.33 36.97 24.56
N GLY A 21 -21.40 37.25 23.26
CA GLY A 21 -21.21 36.23 22.25
C GLY A 21 -19.81 35.67 22.46
N ARG A 22 -19.69 34.44 22.96
CA ARG A 22 -18.46 33.68 22.84
C ARG A 22 -18.16 33.56 21.35
N ALA A 23 -17.24 34.39 20.85
CA ALA A 23 -16.57 34.08 19.60
C ALA A 23 -15.91 32.71 19.80
N GLN A 24 -16.49 31.66 19.23
CA GLN A 24 -15.79 30.39 19.10
C GLN A 24 -14.55 30.69 18.27
N SER A 25 -13.37 30.58 18.89
CA SER A 25 -12.11 30.67 18.19
C SER A 25 -12.13 29.64 17.07
N SER A 26 -11.88 30.06 15.83
CA SER A 26 -11.75 29.14 14.70
C SER A 26 -10.78 28.01 15.06
N PRO A 27 -11.11 26.75 14.74
CA PRO A 27 -10.25 25.63 15.08
C PRO A 27 -8.84 25.80 14.50
N THR A 28 -7.83 25.57 15.34
CA THR A 28 -6.42 25.69 14.94
C THR A 28 -5.99 24.46 14.14
N TRP A 29 -5.62 24.68 12.89
CA TRP A 29 -5.06 23.65 12.01
C TRP A 29 -3.56 23.47 12.29
N ILE A 30 -3.11 22.22 12.40
CA ILE A 30 -1.71 21.87 12.63
C ILE A 30 -1.13 21.08 11.47
N VAL A 31 0.19 21.11 11.32
CA VAL A 31 0.91 20.20 10.44
C VAL A 31 1.20 18.90 11.20
N THR A 32 0.80 17.79 10.62
CA THR A 32 1.13 16.42 11.01
C THR A 32 1.80 15.70 9.84
N GLY A 33 2.11 14.42 9.99
CA GLY A 33 2.82 13.62 9.00
C GLY A 33 4.28 13.37 9.37
N SER A 34 4.98 12.67 8.49
CA SER A 34 6.33 12.17 8.73
C SER A 34 7.42 13.22 8.52
N ASP A 35 7.12 14.32 7.81
CA ASP A 35 8.08 15.40 7.54
C ASP A 35 7.48 16.79 7.79
N ARG A 36 7.05 17.03 9.04
CA ARG A 36 6.34 18.27 9.42
C ARG A 36 7.11 19.57 9.13
N ALA A 37 8.44 19.53 9.05
CA ALA A 37 9.27 20.72 8.90
C ALA A 37 9.18 21.35 7.50
N HIS A 38 8.92 20.54 6.47
CA HIS A 38 8.87 20.98 5.08
C HIS A 38 7.45 21.29 4.58
N TYR A 39 6.47 21.23 5.47
CA TYR A 39 5.07 21.50 5.12
C TYR A 39 4.52 22.68 5.91
N THR A 40 3.69 23.45 5.24
CA THR A 40 2.94 24.56 5.84
C THR A 40 1.46 24.35 5.63
N VAL A 41 0.66 24.66 6.65
CA VAL A 41 -0.80 24.58 6.59
C VAL A 41 -1.41 25.95 6.85
N GLN A 42 -2.42 26.30 6.07
CA GLN A 42 -3.32 27.40 6.33
C GLN A 42 -4.74 26.85 6.28
N GLY A 43 -5.50 27.03 7.36
CA GLY A 43 -6.87 26.53 7.44
C GLY A 43 -7.79 27.54 8.09
N ILE A 44 -9.01 27.63 7.57
CA ILE A 44 -10.08 28.49 8.08
C ILE A 44 -11.42 27.74 8.06
N GLY A 45 -12.35 28.16 8.92
CA GLY A 45 -13.66 27.53 9.08
C GLY A 45 -13.63 26.28 9.93
N ASP A 46 -14.81 25.77 10.25
CA ASP A 46 -15.01 24.55 11.02
C ASP A 46 -15.66 23.48 10.12
N PRO A 47 -15.08 22.27 10.00
CA PRO A 47 -15.68 21.20 9.21
C PRO A 47 -17.08 20.76 9.68
N ARG A 48 -17.49 21.13 10.90
CA ARG A 48 -18.84 20.83 11.44
C ARG A 48 -19.90 21.82 10.94
N ASP A 49 -19.50 22.97 10.40
CA ASP A 49 -20.41 23.99 9.92
C ASP A 49 -20.89 23.70 8.50
N ALA A 50 -22.05 24.25 8.12
CA ALA A 50 -22.65 24.04 6.80
C ALA A 50 -21.75 24.53 5.65
N GLN A 51 -20.96 25.58 5.90
CA GLN A 51 -19.99 26.17 4.98
C GLN A 51 -18.68 25.36 4.90
N GLY A 52 -18.45 24.43 5.83
CA GLY A 52 -17.23 23.64 5.93
C GLY A 52 -15.97 24.43 6.22
N ALA A 53 -14.84 23.74 6.16
CA ALA A 53 -13.52 24.35 6.24
C ALA A 53 -12.84 24.44 4.87
N ARG A 54 -11.90 25.39 4.76
CA ARG A 54 -10.93 25.46 3.66
C ARG A 54 -9.55 25.25 4.23
N VAL A 55 -8.76 24.37 3.61
CA VAL A 55 -7.42 24.04 4.05
C VAL A 55 -6.46 23.98 2.86
N THR A 56 -5.39 24.75 2.93
CA THR A 56 -4.28 24.68 1.98
C THR A 56 -3.07 24.08 2.69
N LEU A 57 -2.50 23.03 2.10
CA LEU A 57 -1.29 22.37 2.55
C LEU A 57 -0.25 22.44 1.44
N ARG A 58 0.93 22.96 1.76
CA ARG A 58 2.02 23.15 0.80
C ARG A 58 3.29 22.47 1.31
N GLY A 59 3.89 21.62 0.49
CA GLY A 59 5.19 21.00 0.72
C GLY A 59 6.26 21.69 -0.12
N VAL A 60 7.32 22.20 0.52
CA VAL A 60 8.47 22.84 -0.14
C VAL A 60 9.71 22.04 0.20
N ASP A 61 10.34 21.48 -0.82
CA ASP A 61 11.52 20.60 -0.72
C ASP A 61 11.40 19.49 0.35
N PRO A 62 10.26 18.75 0.41
CA PRO A 62 10.10 17.69 1.39
C PRO A 62 11.06 16.54 1.12
N LEU A 63 11.43 15.85 2.20
CA LEU A 63 12.30 14.69 2.13
C LEU A 63 11.67 13.61 1.22
N PRO A 64 12.48 12.93 0.37
CA PRO A 64 11.97 11.92 -0.55
C PRO A 64 11.11 10.86 0.14
N GLY A 65 9.93 10.58 -0.39
CA GLY A 65 8.99 9.56 0.13
C GLY A 65 8.25 9.96 1.41
N GLN A 66 8.51 11.15 1.97
CA GLN A 66 7.81 11.64 3.16
C GLN A 66 6.55 12.44 2.79
N PHE A 67 5.64 12.57 3.75
CA PHE A 67 4.38 13.27 3.57
C PHE A 67 4.12 14.28 4.70
N GLY A 68 3.34 15.29 4.35
CA GLY A 68 2.72 16.20 5.29
C GLY A 68 1.21 16.04 5.25
N ALA A 69 0.56 16.35 6.35
CA ALA A 69 -0.89 16.43 6.43
C ALA A 69 -1.31 17.60 7.30
N SER A 70 -2.45 18.21 6.97
CA SER A 70 -3.16 19.07 7.89
C SER A 70 -3.92 18.20 8.90
N GLY A 71 -4.00 18.68 10.14
CA GLY A 71 -4.73 18.01 11.21
C GLY A 71 -5.62 19.00 11.95
N LEU A 72 -6.85 18.58 12.18
CA LEU A 72 -7.76 19.15 13.16
C LEU A 72 -8.23 18.04 14.10
N VAL A 73 -8.31 18.35 15.39
CA VAL A 73 -8.83 17.45 16.42
C VAL A 73 -10.19 17.94 16.88
N LEU A 74 -11.19 17.07 16.81
CA LEU A 74 -12.56 17.32 17.27
C LEU A 74 -12.94 16.31 18.35
N ASP A 75 -13.92 16.67 19.17
CA ASP A 75 -14.54 15.77 20.13
C ASP A 75 -15.39 14.71 19.41
N ALA A 76 -15.13 13.42 19.67
CA ALA A 76 -15.87 12.31 19.08
C ALA A 76 -17.16 11.98 19.85
N VAL A 77 -17.30 12.45 21.10
CA VAL A 77 -18.41 12.09 21.99
C VAL A 77 -19.79 12.30 21.34
N PRO A 78 -20.07 13.42 20.65
CA PRO A 78 -21.37 13.63 20.01
C PRO A 78 -21.70 12.64 18.88
N TYR A 79 -20.67 12.01 18.32
CA TYR A 79 -20.78 11.12 17.17
C TYR A 79 -20.69 9.64 17.55
N ARG A 80 -20.52 9.29 18.84
CA ARG A 80 -20.44 7.88 19.29
C ARG A 80 -21.63 7.07 18.78
N GLY A 81 -21.35 5.92 18.17
CA GLY A 81 -22.36 5.05 17.58
C GLY A 81 -22.98 5.59 16.28
N GLN A 82 -22.49 6.72 15.76
CA GLN A 82 -22.88 7.25 14.45
C GLN A 82 -21.86 6.85 13.38
N ARG A 83 -22.29 6.88 12.13
CA ARG A 83 -21.38 6.91 10.99
C ARG A 83 -21.06 8.35 10.67
N ILE A 84 -19.79 8.66 10.49
CA ILE A 84 -19.36 9.99 10.06
C ILE A 84 -18.77 9.93 8.65
N THR A 85 -19.08 10.94 7.86
CA THR A 85 -18.57 11.12 6.49
C THR A 85 -17.74 12.39 6.44
N LEU A 86 -16.50 12.29 5.96
CA LEU A 86 -15.67 13.44 5.60
C LEU A 86 -15.69 13.60 4.08
N THR A 87 -16.21 14.73 3.62
CA THR A 87 -16.31 15.08 2.20
C THR A 87 -15.52 16.34 1.91
N ALA A 88 -14.91 16.45 0.72
CA ALA A 88 -14.21 17.65 0.29
C ALA A 88 -13.96 17.71 -1.22
N ASP A 89 -13.73 18.92 -1.73
CA ASP A 89 -13.22 19.17 -3.08
C ASP A 89 -11.76 19.60 -3.03
N LEU A 90 -10.91 18.91 -3.79
CA LEU A 90 -9.47 19.14 -3.81
C LEU A 90 -9.06 19.77 -5.15
N SER A 91 -8.23 20.80 -5.09
CA SER A 91 -7.43 21.26 -6.21
C SER A 91 -5.95 21.15 -5.87
N THR A 92 -5.10 20.84 -6.85
CA THR A 92 -3.68 20.62 -6.65
C THR A 92 -2.83 21.44 -7.61
N ARG A 93 -1.62 21.80 -7.17
CA ARG A 93 -0.54 22.30 -8.03
C ARG A 93 0.69 21.44 -7.82
N ASP A 94 1.18 20.86 -8.90
CA ASP A 94 2.41 20.06 -8.93
C ASP A 94 2.46 18.94 -7.87
N ALA A 95 1.31 18.32 -7.55
CA ALA A 95 1.23 17.24 -6.57
C ALA A 95 1.79 15.94 -7.17
N THR A 96 3.12 15.79 -7.14
CA THR A 96 3.84 14.73 -7.86
C THR A 96 3.57 13.33 -7.33
N GLN A 97 3.36 13.17 -6.01
CA GLN A 97 3.12 11.86 -5.39
C GLN A 97 1.71 11.72 -4.79
N GLY A 98 0.84 12.70 -5.06
CA GLY A 98 -0.59 12.62 -4.78
C GLY A 98 -1.05 13.33 -3.50
N ALA A 99 -2.27 13.84 -3.55
CA ALA A 99 -2.99 14.45 -2.44
C ALA A 99 -4.27 13.67 -2.09
N MET A 100 -4.73 13.79 -0.84
CA MET A 100 -5.84 13.01 -0.28
C MET A 100 -6.54 13.72 0.88
N ILE A 101 -7.71 13.22 1.29
CA ILE A 101 -8.28 13.50 2.62
C ILE A 101 -8.14 12.29 3.52
N TRP A 102 -8.17 12.51 4.84
CA TRP A 102 -8.05 11.46 5.84
C TRP A 102 -8.91 11.75 7.07
N LEU A 103 -9.35 10.68 7.72
CA LEU A 103 -10.23 10.69 8.88
C LEU A 103 -9.83 9.54 9.82
N ARG A 104 -9.70 9.83 11.12
CA ARG A 104 -9.37 8.88 12.17
C ARG A 104 -10.24 9.11 13.39
N VAL A 105 -10.60 8.04 14.10
CA VAL A 105 -11.22 8.09 15.41
C VAL A 105 -10.35 7.33 16.41
N ASP A 106 -10.00 7.97 17.51
CA ASP A 106 -9.30 7.36 18.64
C ASP A 106 -10.30 7.18 19.79
N GLY A 107 -10.33 5.98 20.38
CA GLY A 107 -11.09 5.63 21.58
C GLY A 107 -10.15 5.37 22.75
N VAL A 108 -10.42 4.32 23.55
CA VAL A 108 -9.47 3.88 24.61
C VAL A 108 -8.13 3.46 23.99
N ARG A 109 -8.15 2.96 22.74
CA ARG A 109 -6.96 2.69 21.95
C ARG A 109 -6.80 3.74 20.84
N PRO A 110 -5.55 4.05 20.43
CA PRO A 110 -5.32 4.90 19.26
C PRO A 110 -5.83 4.24 17.97
N SER A 111 -6.37 5.03 17.05
CA SER A 111 -6.73 4.65 15.67
C SER A 111 -7.72 3.49 15.55
N GLU A 112 -8.79 3.49 16.36
CA GLU A 112 -9.81 2.44 16.31
C GLU A 112 -10.62 2.44 15.01
N ALA A 113 -10.73 3.59 14.34
CA ALA A 113 -11.25 3.66 12.98
C ALA A 113 -10.41 4.64 12.16
N PHE A 114 -10.07 4.28 10.92
CA PHE A 114 -9.30 5.12 10.02
C PHE A 114 -9.75 4.92 8.57
N ALA A 115 -9.88 6.02 7.82
CA ALA A 115 -10.11 6.01 6.39
C ALA A 115 -9.38 7.17 5.73
N ASN A 116 -8.88 6.96 4.52
CA ASN A 116 -8.32 8.02 3.69
C ASN A 116 -8.64 7.77 2.21
N SER A 117 -8.44 8.79 1.37
CA SER A 117 -8.68 8.67 -0.07
C SER A 117 -7.44 8.27 -0.86
N GLN A 118 -6.46 7.60 -0.25
CA GLN A 118 -5.16 7.30 -0.88
C GLN A 118 -5.25 6.29 -2.03
N LEU A 119 -6.33 5.50 -2.11
CA LEU A 119 -6.59 4.61 -3.24
C LEU A 119 -7.01 5.37 -4.50
N HIS A 120 -7.41 6.64 -4.34
CA HIS A 120 -7.72 7.57 -5.42
C HIS A 120 -7.03 8.92 -5.17
N PRO A 121 -5.69 9.00 -5.20
CA PRO A 121 -4.99 10.27 -4.98
C PRO A 121 -5.33 11.28 -6.08
N VAL A 122 -5.18 12.57 -5.76
CA VAL A 122 -5.22 13.65 -6.75
C VAL A 122 -3.77 14.00 -7.13
N PHE A 123 -3.39 13.80 -8.38
CA PHE A 123 -2.02 14.00 -8.87
C PHE A 123 -1.86 15.26 -9.71
N GLY A 124 -0.62 15.71 -9.85
CA GLY A 124 -0.21 16.80 -10.73
C GLY A 124 -0.92 18.11 -10.41
N THR A 125 -1.20 18.88 -11.45
CA THR A 125 -1.98 20.12 -11.37
C THR A 125 -3.42 19.83 -11.79
N THR A 126 -4.32 19.71 -10.83
CA THR A 126 -5.73 19.34 -11.02
C THR A 126 -6.63 20.46 -10.51
N ALA A 127 -7.59 20.91 -11.34
CA ALA A 127 -8.46 22.03 -11.01
C ALA A 127 -9.53 21.68 -9.95
N ALA A 128 -10.08 20.48 -9.99
CA ALA A 128 -11.06 20.01 -9.01
C ALA A 128 -11.15 18.48 -9.00
N ALA A 129 -11.25 17.90 -7.81
CA ALA A 129 -11.45 16.48 -7.59
C ALA A 129 -12.19 16.26 -6.26
N HIS A 130 -13.41 15.73 -6.34
CA HIS A 130 -14.22 15.43 -5.16
C HIS A 130 -13.73 14.16 -4.45
N ARG A 131 -13.68 14.16 -3.12
CA ARG A 131 -13.32 13.01 -2.28
C ARG A 131 -14.25 12.86 -1.10
N GLU A 132 -14.53 11.61 -0.77
CA GLU A 132 -15.33 11.24 0.38
C GLU A 132 -14.73 10.01 1.06
N VAL A 133 -14.69 10.02 2.40
CA VAL A 133 -14.32 8.88 3.24
C VAL A 133 -15.29 8.75 4.41
N ARG A 134 -15.49 7.53 4.91
CA ARG A 134 -16.46 7.25 5.97
C ARG A 134 -15.83 6.36 7.05
N VAL A 135 -16.18 6.61 8.30
CA VAL A 135 -15.84 5.73 9.43
C VAL A 135 -17.02 5.62 10.39
N ASP A 136 -17.13 4.49 11.08
CA ASP A 136 -18.06 4.32 12.19
C ASP A 136 -17.36 4.73 13.49
N VAL A 137 -18.01 5.57 14.29
CA VAL A 137 -17.44 6.06 15.56
C VAL A 137 -17.73 5.04 16.66
N PRO A 138 -16.69 4.42 17.28
CA PRO A 138 -16.88 3.47 18.37
C PRO A 138 -17.64 4.07 19.55
N ALA A 139 -18.25 3.22 20.37
CA ALA A 139 -18.99 3.66 21.56
C ALA A 139 -18.10 4.37 22.58
N ASP A 140 -16.80 4.07 22.60
CA ASP A 140 -15.77 4.67 23.43
C ASP A 140 -14.94 5.74 22.70
N GLY A 141 -15.32 6.14 21.47
CA GLY A 141 -14.59 7.16 20.71
C GLY A 141 -14.44 8.48 21.48
N GLU A 142 -13.23 9.00 21.61
CA GLU A 142 -12.93 10.23 22.34
C GLU A 142 -12.55 11.38 21.41
N LYS A 143 -11.77 11.11 20.36
CA LYS A 143 -11.23 12.14 19.47
C LYS A 143 -11.38 11.76 18.02
N ILE A 144 -11.83 12.70 17.20
CA ILE A 144 -11.81 12.62 15.74
C ILE A 144 -10.63 13.44 15.25
N PHE A 145 -9.79 12.85 14.41
CA PHE A 145 -8.73 13.54 13.69
C PHE A 145 -9.07 13.55 12.21
N LEU A 146 -8.92 14.69 11.55
CA LEU A 146 -9.21 14.81 10.14
C LEU A 146 -8.30 15.84 9.46
N GLY A 147 -8.22 15.75 8.14
CA GLY A 147 -7.64 16.80 7.32
C GLY A 147 -7.32 16.34 5.91
N THR A 148 -6.35 17.04 5.31
CA THR A 148 -5.86 16.84 3.95
C THR A 148 -4.40 16.40 4.03
N GLY A 149 -3.98 15.47 3.17
CA GLY A 149 -2.60 15.01 3.05
C GLY A 149 -2.01 15.32 1.68
N LEU A 150 -0.68 15.49 1.65
CA LEU A 150 0.12 15.63 0.44
C LEU A 150 1.41 14.82 0.61
N ILE A 151 1.73 13.99 -0.38
CA ILE A 151 2.97 13.24 -0.44
C ILE A 151 3.92 13.96 -1.42
N GLY A 152 5.16 14.18 -0.99
CA GLY A 152 6.15 14.92 -1.78
C GLY A 152 5.83 16.41 -1.97
N ALA A 153 6.55 17.05 -2.89
CA ALA A 153 6.42 18.47 -3.15
C ALA A 153 5.09 18.81 -3.83
N GLY A 154 4.66 20.07 -3.67
CA GLY A 154 3.50 20.63 -4.34
C GLY A 154 2.55 21.32 -3.36
N GLU A 155 1.31 21.51 -3.81
CA GLU A 155 0.25 22.10 -3.02
C GLU A 155 -1.09 21.39 -3.25
N VAL A 156 -1.86 21.25 -2.19
CA VAL A 156 -3.28 20.90 -2.24
C VAL A 156 -4.10 21.97 -1.52
N SER A 157 -5.13 22.46 -2.20
CA SER A 157 -6.15 23.33 -1.63
C SER A 157 -7.47 22.57 -1.57
N THR A 158 -8.00 22.45 -0.36
CA THR A 158 -9.23 21.70 -0.03
C THR A 158 -10.32 22.68 0.31
N THR A 159 -11.46 22.58 -0.36
CA THR A 159 -12.67 23.36 -0.09
C THR A 159 -13.82 22.43 0.26
N ASP A 160 -14.88 23.01 0.85
CA ASP A 160 -16.09 22.30 1.27
C ASP A 160 -15.79 21.07 2.15
N LEU A 161 -14.69 21.14 2.92
CA LEU A 161 -14.27 20.09 3.85
C LEU A 161 -15.28 20.02 4.99
N ARG A 162 -16.14 19.00 4.95
CA ARG A 162 -17.27 18.86 5.87
C ARG A 162 -17.30 17.49 6.53
N LEU A 163 -17.56 17.50 7.82
CA LEU A 163 -17.79 16.32 8.63
C LEU A 163 -19.29 16.19 8.91
N ILE A 164 -19.91 15.16 8.33
CA ILE A 164 -21.34 14.92 8.42
C ILE A 164 -21.58 13.71 9.33
N GLY A 165 -22.32 13.92 10.42
CA GLY A 165 -22.79 12.85 11.29
C GLY A 165 -24.10 12.28 10.76
N HIS A 166 -24.16 10.95 10.65
CA HIS A 166 -25.36 10.23 10.27
C HIS A 166 -25.78 9.38 11.47
N PRO A 167 -26.98 9.63 12.07
CA PRO A 167 -27.53 8.73 13.08
C PRO A 167 -27.54 7.32 12.51
N SER A 168 -26.68 6.48 13.07
CA SER A 168 -26.55 5.12 12.57
C SER A 168 -27.50 4.26 13.39
N PRO A 169 -28.56 3.69 12.81
CA PRO A 169 -29.04 2.43 13.34
C PRO A 169 -27.93 1.43 13.00
N VAL A 170 -26.89 1.30 13.82
CA VAL A 170 -26.00 0.15 13.70
C VAL A 170 -26.83 -1.04 14.16
N ALA A 171 -27.65 -1.58 13.25
CA ALA A 171 -28.13 -2.94 13.39
C ALA A 171 -26.87 -3.78 13.70
N PRO A 172 -26.89 -4.60 14.75
CA PRO A 172 -25.73 -5.40 15.12
C PRO A 172 -25.21 -6.12 13.88
N LEU A 173 -23.89 -6.14 13.68
CA LEU A 173 -23.31 -6.83 12.54
C LEU A 173 -23.72 -8.30 12.62
N THR A 174 -24.60 -8.71 11.71
CA THR A 174 -25.07 -10.09 11.62
C THR A 174 -24.13 -10.87 10.72
N PRO A 175 -24.12 -12.22 10.82
CA PRO A 175 -23.37 -13.06 9.88
C PRO A 175 -23.78 -12.78 8.42
N GLN A 176 -25.08 -12.60 8.18
CA GLN A 176 -25.62 -12.28 6.86
C GLN A 176 -25.07 -10.95 6.32
N ARG A 177 -25.03 -9.90 7.14
CA ARG A 177 -24.48 -8.59 6.73
C ARG A 177 -22.97 -8.64 6.46
N LEU A 178 -22.23 -9.48 7.18
CA LEU A 178 -20.81 -9.68 6.91
C LEU A 178 -20.60 -10.41 5.57
N LEU A 179 -21.39 -11.45 5.31
CA LEU A 179 -21.38 -12.14 4.02
C LEU A 179 -21.74 -11.19 2.87
N ASP A 180 -22.77 -10.36 3.03
CA ASP A 180 -23.17 -9.36 2.03
C ASP A 180 -22.03 -8.39 1.69
N ALA A 181 -21.33 -7.89 2.71
CA ALA A 181 -20.18 -7.01 2.52
C ALA A 181 -19.06 -7.72 1.72
N ALA A 182 -18.76 -8.97 2.05
CA ALA A 182 -17.78 -9.77 1.32
C ALA A 182 -18.21 -10.03 -0.14
N ILE A 183 -19.48 -10.39 -0.38
CA ILE A 183 -20.02 -10.59 -1.73
C ILE A 183 -19.90 -9.31 -2.55
N ALA A 184 -20.24 -8.15 -1.98
CA ALA A 184 -20.14 -6.86 -2.67
C ALA A 184 -18.70 -6.57 -3.11
N ILE A 185 -17.74 -6.67 -2.19
CA ILE A 185 -16.31 -6.47 -2.47
C ILE A 185 -15.82 -7.41 -3.57
N VAL A 186 -16.08 -8.72 -3.43
CA VAL A 186 -15.59 -9.72 -4.38
C VAL A 186 -16.23 -9.52 -5.76
N ARG A 187 -17.53 -9.24 -5.82
CA ARG A 187 -18.24 -9.01 -7.08
C ARG A 187 -17.74 -7.75 -7.81
N GLU A 188 -17.43 -6.69 -7.06
CA GLU A 188 -16.97 -5.43 -7.64
C GLU A 188 -15.52 -5.49 -8.12
N HIS A 189 -14.66 -6.18 -7.36
CA HIS A 189 -13.20 -6.03 -7.52
C HIS A 189 -12.46 -7.26 -8.02
N ALA A 190 -12.99 -8.48 -7.84
CA ALA A 190 -12.24 -9.68 -8.18
C ALA A 190 -12.00 -9.80 -9.69
N LEU A 191 -10.77 -10.14 -10.08
CA LEU A 191 -10.35 -10.31 -11.47
C LEU A 191 -11.24 -11.30 -12.24
N ARG A 192 -11.72 -12.33 -11.54
CA ARG A 192 -12.58 -13.39 -12.10
C ARG A 192 -14.07 -13.23 -11.73
N ALA A 193 -14.49 -12.09 -11.19
CA ALA A 193 -15.88 -11.85 -10.79
C ALA A 193 -16.88 -12.10 -11.94
N ALA A 194 -16.51 -11.74 -13.19
CA ALA A 194 -17.37 -11.94 -14.36
C ALA A 194 -17.57 -13.42 -14.75
N GLN A 195 -16.74 -14.34 -14.25
CA GLN A 195 -16.81 -15.77 -14.55
C GLN A 195 -17.70 -16.53 -13.54
N VAL A 196 -18.11 -15.86 -12.46
CA VAL A 196 -18.91 -16.46 -11.39
C VAL A 196 -20.39 -16.37 -11.73
N ASP A 197 -21.11 -17.50 -11.64
CA ASP A 197 -22.58 -17.51 -11.66
C ASP A 197 -23.12 -17.03 -10.31
N TRP A 198 -23.24 -15.71 -10.20
CA TRP A 198 -23.74 -15.04 -9.01
C TRP A 198 -25.18 -15.41 -8.64
N SER A 199 -26.01 -15.74 -9.65
CA SER A 199 -27.42 -16.06 -9.44
C SER A 199 -27.60 -17.38 -8.71
N THR A 200 -26.69 -18.34 -8.96
CA THR A 200 -26.63 -19.63 -8.28
C THR A 200 -25.82 -19.55 -6.98
N LEU A 201 -24.68 -18.85 -7.00
CA LEU A 201 -23.74 -18.84 -5.87
C LEU A 201 -24.32 -18.11 -4.65
N VAL A 202 -24.89 -16.91 -4.81
CA VAL A 202 -25.31 -16.07 -3.67
C VAL A 202 -26.39 -16.73 -2.81
N PRO A 203 -27.48 -17.30 -3.37
CA PRO A 203 -28.46 -18.03 -2.56
C PRO A 203 -27.85 -19.20 -1.79
N LYS A 204 -26.90 -19.93 -2.41
CA LYS A 204 -26.18 -21.03 -1.76
C LYS A 204 -25.34 -20.54 -0.58
N LEU A 205 -24.61 -19.43 -0.74
CA LEU A 205 -23.81 -18.83 0.34
C LEU A 205 -24.69 -18.35 1.49
N HIS A 206 -25.81 -17.68 1.21
CA HIS A 206 -26.74 -17.24 2.25
C HIS A 206 -27.33 -18.41 3.04
N ALA A 207 -27.62 -19.54 2.39
CA ALA A 207 -28.13 -20.74 3.03
C ALA A 207 -27.11 -21.40 3.99
N MET A 208 -25.81 -21.15 3.80
CA MET A 208 -24.76 -21.62 4.72
C MET A 208 -24.70 -20.80 6.02
N VAL A 209 -25.29 -19.61 6.04
CA VAL A 209 -25.09 -18.62 7.10
C VAL A 209 -26.35 -18.50 7.98
N PRO A 210 -26.24 -18.63 9.31
CA PRO A 210 -27.40 -18.48 10.18
C PRO A 210 -27.89 -17.02 10.19
N ALA A 211 -29.21 -16.83 10.33
CA ALA A 211 -29.83 -15.50 10.35
C ALA A 211 -29.42 -14.64 11.57
N LYS A 212 -29.00 -15.28 12.66
CA LYS A 212 -28.54 -14.66 13.91
C LYS A 212 -27.24 -15.33 14.37
N GLY A 213 -26.44 -14.64 15.15
CA GLY A 213 -25.19 -15.17 15.71
C GLY A 213 -24.03 -14.18 15.56
N PRO A 214 -22.82 -14.58 15.95
CA PRO A 214 -21.63 -13.74 15.81
C PRO A 214 -21.22 -13.60 14.33
N PRO A 215 -20.70 -12.44 13.87
CA PRO A 215 -20.29 -12.22 12.48
C PRO A 215 -19.43 -13.35 11.89
N ALA A 216 -18.52 -13.91 12.69
CA ALA A 216 -17.63 -15.01 12.31
C ALA A 216 -18.35 -16.28 11.80
N ALA A 217 -19.65 -16.46 12.09
CA ALA A 217 -20.44 -17.54 11.50
C ALA A 217 -20.55 -17.45 9.96
N ALA A 218 -20.21 -16.32 9.36
CA ALA A 218 -20.15 -16.14 7.90
C ALA A 218 -18.85 -16.65 7.27
N TYR A 219 -17.77 -16.87 8.04
CA TYR A 219 -16.44 -17.18 7.48
C TYR A 219 -16.43 -18.41 6.57
N PRO A 220 -17.11 -19.53 6.89
CA PRO A 220 -17.17 -20.67 5.96
C PRO A 220 -17.80 -20.32 4.60
N ALA A 221 -18.82 -19.45 4.58
CA ALA A 221 -19.43 -18.99 3.34
C ALA A 221 -18.51 -18.01 2.60
N ILE A 222 -17.78 -17.15 3.30
CA ILE A 222 -16.79 -16.26 2.68
C ILE A 222 -15.64 -17.09 2.07
N HIS A 223 -15.16 -18.13 2.73
CA HIS A 223 -14.17 -19.05 2.14
C HIS A 223 -14.71 -19.75 0.89
N ALA A 224 -15.97 -20.17 0.90
CA ALA A 224 -16.61 -20.75 -0.30
C ALA A 224 -16.77 -19.72 -1.44
N LEU A 225 -17.07 -18.46 -1.11
CA LEU A 225 -17.11 -17.35 -2.07
C LEU A 225 -15.75 -17.15 -2.75
N LEU A 226 -14.67 -17.07 -1.97
CA LEU A 226 -13.32 -16.91 -2.51
C LEU A 226 -12.89 -18.14 -3.32
N GLY A 227 -13.21 -19.35 -2.85
CA GLY A 227 -12.95 -20.59 -3.60
C GLY A 227 -13.66 -20.64 -4.96
N ALA A 228 -14.86 -20.05 -5.08
CA ALA A 228 -15.60 -20.00 -6.33
C ALA A 228 -14.95 -19.12 -7.41
N LEU A 229 -14.00 -18.23 -7.05
CA LEU A 229 -13.23 -17.46 -8.02
C LEU A 229 -12.26 -18.34 -8.82
N GLY A 230 -11.82 -19.48 -8.24
CA GLY A 230 -10.83 -20.37 -8.85
C GLY A 230 -9.47 -19.71 -9.10
N ASP A 231 -9.21 -18.54 -8.51
CA ASP A 231 -7.91 -17.85 -8.61
C ASP A 231 -6.83 -18.48 -7.72
N HIS A 232 -7.25 -19.24 -6.70
CA HIS A 232 -6.39 -19.89 -5.69
C HIS A 232 -5.46 -18.92 -4.94
N HIS A 233 -5.71 -17.62 -5.01
CA HIS A 233 -4.85 -16.58 -4.43
C HIS A 233 -5.63 -15.56 -3.60
N SER A 234 -6.95 -15.45 -3.77
CA SER A 234 -7.80 -14.66 -2.87
C SER A 234 -7.94 -15.34 -1.50
N LEU A 235 -7.80 -14.58 -0.42
CA LEU A 235 -7.91 -15.08 0.95
C LEU A 235 -8.58 -14.09 1.91
N MET A 236 -8.98 -14.60 3.08
CA MET A 236 -9.53 -13.82 4.19
C MET A 236 -8.63 -13.96 5.41
N LEU A 237 -8.29 -12.83 6.03
CA LEU A 237 -7.62 -12.80 7.34
C LEU A 237 -8.63 -12.42 8.43
N PRO A 238 -8.81 -13.24 9.47
CA PRO A 238 -9.60 -12.87 10.64
C PRO A 238 -8.98 -11.67 11.39
N PRO A 239 -9.75 -10.93 12.21
CA PRO A 239 -9.30 -9.67 12.81
C PRO A 239 -8.01 -9.78 13.64
N THR A 240 -7.83 -10.88 14.36
CA THR A 240 -6.62 -11.12 15.17
C THR A 240 -5.36 -11.33 14.32
N VAL A 241 -5.52 -11.87 13.11
CA VAL A 241 -4.42 -12.06 12.16
C VAL A 241 -4.11 -10.75 11.45
N THR A 242 -5.14 -10.01 11.04
CA THR A 242 -5.00 -8.65 10.46
C THR A 242 -4.22 -7.74 11.39
N GLN A 243 -4.56 -7.69 12.68
CA GLN A 243 -3.82 -6.88 13.66
C GLN A 243 -2.34 -7.27 13.78
N ARG A 244 -2.01 -8.58 13.74
CA ARG A 244 -0.61 -9.03 13.75
C ARG A 244 0.12 -8.65 12.47
N PHE A 245 -0.57 -8.67 11.34
CA PHE A 245 -0.03 -8.28 10.05
C PHE A 245 0.26 -6.77 10.01
N ASP A 246 -0.67 -5.95 10.49
CA ASP A 246 -0.57 -4.48 10.53
C ASP A 246 0.58 -3.99 11.41
N HIS A 247 0.79 -4.65 12.55
CA HIS A 247 1.78 -4.23 13.54
C HIS A 247 3.09 -5.02 13.49
N GLY A 248 3.23 -5.95 12.54
CA GLY A 248 4.34 -6.87 12.47
C GLY A 248 5.18 -6.78 11.20
N GLY A 249 6.24 -7.57 11.18
CA GLY A 249 7.11 -7.76 10.04
C GLY A 249 7.95 -9.01 10.24
N PHE A 250 7.67 -10.05 9.48
CA PHE A 250 8.17 -11.40 9.74
C PHE A 250 8.70 -12.02 8.45
N PRO A 251 10.02 -12.12 8.27
CA PRO A 251 10.57 -12.91 7.19
C PRO A 251 10.40 -14.41 7.50
N THR A 252 10.09 -15.21 6.49
CA THR A 252 9.89 -16.67 6.61
C THR A 252 11.15 -17.40 7.09
N PHE A 253 12.32 -16.86 6.74
CA PHE A 253 13.62 -17.19 7.33
C PHE A 253 14.51 -15.94 7.27
N PRO A 254 15.58 -15.82 8.08
CA PRO A 254 16.48 -14.68 8.00
C PRO A 254 17.09 -14.54 6.60
N PRO A 255 17.07 -13.36 5.96
CA PRO A 255 17.68 -13.19 4.65
C PRO A 255 19.18 -13.46 4.74
N LYS A 256 19.69 -14.22 3.76
CA LYS A 256 21.07 -14.69 3.73
C LYS A 256 21.77 -14.12 2.49
N VAL A 257 22.87 -13.41 2.70
CA VAL A 257 23.72 -12.89 1.63
C VAL A 257 25.17 -13.29 1.90
N GLU A 258 25.75 -14.09 1.01
CA GLU A 258 27.06 -14.71 1.19
C GLU A 258 27.87 -14.73 -0.09
N ALA A 259 29.20 -14.75 0.05
CA ALA A 259 30.11 -15.06 -1.04
C ALA A 259 30.14 -16.57 -1.28
N MET A 260 30.29 -16.96 -2.54
CA MET A 260 30.41 -18.34 -2.98
C MET A 260 31.64 -18.52 -3.88
N SER A 261 32.08 -19.78 -4.01
CA SER A 261 33.16 -20.14 -4.92
C SER A 261 32.86 -19.70 -6.36
N GLY A 262 33.91 -19.28 -7.08
CA GLY A 262 33.81 -18.77 -8.45
C GLY A 262 33.54 -17.26 -8.53
N ASP A 263 33.88 -16.51 -7.50
CA ASP A 263 33.65 -15.06 -7.37
C ASP A 263 32.17 -14.69 -7.54
N LEU A 264 31.28 -15.42 -6.86
CA LEU A 264 29.84 -15.25 -6.94
C LEU A 264 29.27 -14.71 -5.63
N GLY A 265 28.25 -13.87 -5.73
CA GLY A 265 27.37 -13.54 -4.62
C GLY A 265 26.13 -14.43 -4.62
N TYR A 266 25.61 -14.77 -3.45
CA TYR A 266 24.40 -15.57 -3.31
C TYR A 266 23.46 -14.92 -2.31
N ILE A 267 22.19 -14.81 -2.72
CA ILE A 267 21.11 -14.25 -1.94
C ILE A 267 20.02 -15.31 -1.82
N ALA A 268 19.80 -15.87 -0.63
CA ALA A 268 18.56 -16.60 -0.35
C ALA A 268 17.52 -15.59 0.12
N MET A 269 16.53 -15.32 -0.74
CA MET A 269 15.47 -14.37 -0.44
C MET A 269 14.30 -15.10 0.26
N PRO A 270 13.93 -14.67 1.47
CA PRO A 270 12.74 -15.19 2.13
C PRO A 270 11.48 -14.43 1.70
N GLY A 271 10.34 -15.10 1.86
CA GLY A 271 9.06 -14.43 1.99
C GLY A 271 9.03 -13.46 3.18
N PHE A 272 8.20 -12.42 3.14
CA PHE A 272 8.09 -11.41 4.19
C PHE A 272 6.63 -11.09 4.44
N SER A 273 6.14 -11.22 5.68
CA SER A 273 4.76 -10.89 6.05
C SER A 273 4.70 -9.63 6.90
N GLY A 274 3.58 -8.90 6.81
CA GLY A 274 3.31 -7.71 7.61
C GLY A 274 3.71 -6.39 6.94
N VAL A 275 3.30 -5.29 7.55
CA VAL A 275 3.41 -3.93 6.98
C VAL A 275 4.01 -2.90 7.94
N GLN A 276 4.55 -3.32 9.08
CA GLN A 276 5.23 -2.40 9.99
C GLN A 276 6.44 -1.74 9.29
N PRO A 277 6.50 -0.39 9.17
CA PRO A 277 7.55 0.28 8.40
C PRO A 277 8.97 -0.02 8.90
N ALA A 278 9.18 -0.01 10.21
CA ALA A 278 10.49 -0.28 10.80
C ALA A 278 11.01 -1.70 10.48
N ALA A 279 10.11 -2.70 10.49
CA ALA A 279 10.49 -4.07 10.16
C ALA A 279 10.78 -4.24 8.65
N GLN A 280 10.00 -3.58 7.78
CA GLN A 280 10.27 -3.55 6.34
C GLN A 280 11.64 -2.91 6.04
N GLN A 281 11.93 -1.78 6.68
CA GLN A 281 13.20 -1.08 6.55
C GLN A 281 14.37 -1.92 7.07
N ALA A 282 14.24 -2.54 8.25
CA ALA A 282 15.27 -3.40 8.83
C ALA A 282 15.57 -4.61 7.93
N PHE A 283 14.54 -5.20 7.33
CA PHE A 283 14.70 -6.28 6.37
C PHE A 283 15.48 -5.83 5.14
N ALA A 284 15.02 -4.76 4.47
CA ALA A 284 15.63 -4.27 3.24
C ALA A 284 17.09 -3.85 3.48
N ARG A 285 17.36 -3.13 4.58
CA ARG A 285 18.72 -2.74 5.00
C ARG A 285 19.62 -3.95 5.19
N ARG A 286 19.14 -5.00 5.86
CA ARG A 286 19.93 -6.23 6.07
C ARG A 286 20.36 -6.88 4.75
N VAL A 287 19.49 -6.89 3.74
CA VAL A 287 19.82 -7.42 2.41
C VAL A 287 20.84 -6.52 1.73
N ILE A 288 20.63 -5.20 1.70
CA ILE A 288 21.53 -4.24 1.04
C ILE A 288 22.93 -4.23 1.70
N ASP A 289 23.00 -4.24 3.02
CA ASP A 289 24.27 -4.32 3.76
C ASP A 289 24.99 -5.65 3.46
N GLY A 290 24.23 -6.74 3.33
CA GLY A 290 24.74 -8.04 2.91
C GLY A 290 25.34 -8.00 1.50
N ILE A 291 24.62 -7.41 0.54
CA ILE A 291 25.08 -7.25 -0.84
C ILE A 291 26.36 -6.41 -0.86
N THR A 292 26.36 -5.28 -0.15
CA THR A 292 27.50 -4.35 -0.07
C THR A 292 28.75 -5.06 0.47
N ARG A 293 28.60 -5.87 1.53
CA ARG A 293 29.71 -6.64 2.12
C ARG A 293 30.25 -7.72 1.18
N VAL A 294 29.39 -8.37 0.41
CA VAL A 294 29.76 -9.50 -0.47
C VAL A 294 30.28 -9.04 -1.83
N GLN A 295 29.88 -7.85 -2.29
CA GLN A 295 30.21 -7.32 -3.62
C GLN A 295 31.68 -7.41 -4.04
N PRO A 296 32.69 -7.13 -3.18
CA PRO A 296 34.09 -7.24 -3.58
C PRO A 296 34.53 -8.65 -3.99
N GLN A 297 33.80 -9.68 -3.53
CA GLN A 297 34.05 -11.09 -3.81
C GLN A 297 33.16 -11.62 -4.95
N ALA A 298 32.08 -10.90 -5.31
CA ALA A 298 31.05 -11.34 -6.26
C ALA A 298 31.26 -10.79 -7.68
N ARG A 299 32.50 -10.90 -8.21
CA ARG A 299 32.88 -10.27 -9.49
C ARG A 299 32.26 -10.93 -10.73
N CYS A 300 31.91 -12.21 -10.64
CA CYS A 300 31.34 -12.96 -11.76
C CYS A 300 29.81 -12.93 -11.81
N GLY A 301 29.15 -12.32 -10.82
CA GLY A 301 27.71 -12.13 -10.78
C GLY A 301 27.06 -12.68 -9.51
N TRP A 302 25.74 -12.70 -9.52
CA TRP A 302 24.89 -12.97 -8.37
C TRP A 302 23.89 -14.08 -8.65
N VAL A 303 23.65 -14.91 -7.65
CA VAL A 303 22.52 -15.84 -7.60
C VAL A 303 21.47 -15.27 -6.66
N VAL A 304 20.24 -15.13 -7.14
CA VAL A 304 19.06 -14.80 -6.34
C VAL A 304 18.20 -16.06 -6.25
N ASP A 305 18.19 -16.70 -5.09
CA ASP A 305 17.43 -17.92 -4.86
C ASP A 305 16.07 -17.60 -4.24
N LEU A 306 15.01 -17.86 -5.02
CA LEU A 306 13.61 -17.67 -4.65
C LEU A 306 12.90 -19.01 -4.39
N ARG A 307 13.61 -20.15 -4.45
CA ARG A 307 13.01 -21.49 -4.41
C ARG A 307 12.23 -21.78 -3.13
N GLN A 308 12.49 -21.04 -2.06
CA GLN A 308 11.83 -21.16 -0.76
C GLN A 308 11.02 -19.90 -0.40
N ASP A 309 10.74 -19.02 -1.35
CA ASP A 309 10.03 -17.75 -1.14
C ASP A 309 8.53 -17.89 -1.48
N PRO A 310 7.64 -18.08 -0.48
CA PRO A 310 6.20 -18.18 -0.72
C PRO A 310 5.53 -16.80 -0.91
N GLY A 311 6.29 -15.71 -0.88
CA GLY A 311 5.79 -14.35 -1.04
C GLY A 311 5.40 -13.66 0.28
N GLY A 312 4.28 -12.93 0.24
CA GLY A 312 3.86 -11.98 1.28
C GLY A 312 3.87 -10.53 0.78
N ASN A 313 4.50 -9.61 1.51
CA ASN A 313 4.67 -8.21 1.13
C ASN A 313 5.97 -8.04 0.31
N MET A 314 5.81 -7.84 -1.00
CA MET A 314 6.91 -7.65 -1.96
C MET A 314 7.77 -6.40 -1.71
N ARG A 315 7.24 -5.36 -1.06
CA ARG A 315 7.92 -4.05 -0.99
C ARG A 315 9.32 -4.13 -0.35
N PRO A 316 9.50 -4.70 0.86
CA PRO A 316 10.82 -4.86 1.46
C PRO A 316 11.73 -5.82 0.69
N MET A 317 11.18 -6.82 -0.02
CA MET A 317 11.97 -7.73 -0.86
C MET A 317 12.60 -6.97 -2.03
N LEU A 318 11.79 -6.21 -2.77
CA LEU A 318 12.24 -5.40 -3.91
C LEU A 318 13.19 -4.29 -3.46
N ALA A 319 12.89 -3.61 -2.35
CA ALA A 319 13.78 -2.61 -1.78
C ALA A 319 15.14 -3.19 -1.40
N GLY A 320 15.17 -4.39 -0.80
CA GLY A 320 16.42 -5.08 -0.46
C GLY A 320 17.27 -5.46 -1.68
N LEU A 321 16.62 -5.71 -2.83
CA LEU A 321 17.26 -6.04 -4.10
C LEU A 321 17.53 -4.83 -5.00
N ARG A 322 17.26 -3.60 -4.54
CA ARG A 322 17.48 -2.36 -5.30
C ARG A 322 18.89 -2.26 -5.92
N PRO A 323 19.99 -2.64 -5.26
CA PRO A 323 21.32 -2.65 -5.88
C PRO A 323 21.40 -3.43 -7.20
N LEU A 324 20.64 -4.53 -7.33
CA LEU A 324 20.62 -5.37 -8.53
C LEU A 324 19.57 -4.93 -9.54
N LEU A 325 18.44 -4.41 -9.07
CA LEU A 325 17.28 -4.07 -9.90
C LEU A 325 17.36 -2.67 -10.52
N GLY A 326 18.08 -1.74 -9.87
CA GLY A 326 18.12 -0.32 -10.22
C GLY A 326 16.85 0.44 -9.76
N ASP A 327 16.79 1.73 -10.10
CA ASP A 327 15.71 2.63 -9.66
C ASP A 327 14.54 2.74 -10.66
N GLY A 328 14.63 2.07 -11.82
CA GLY A 328 13.59 2.09 -12.84
C GLY A 328 12.35 1.26 -12.50
N VAL A 329 11.40 1.20 -13.44
CA VAL A 329 10.26 0.29 -13.37
C VAL A 329 10.78 -1.15 -13.47
N VAL A 330 10.48 -1.96 -12.45
CA VAL A 330 10.91 -3.37 -12.41
C VAL A 330 9.81 -4.32 -12.88
N GLY A 331 8.55 -3.88 -12.87
CA GLY A 331 7.39 -4.63 -13.32
C GLY A 331 6.11 -3.83 -13.08
N GLY A 332 4.98 -4.52 -12.96
CA GLY A 332 3.71 -3.86 -12.66
C GLY A 332 2.56 -4.83 -12.42
N PHE A 333 1.39 -4.26 -12.18
CA PHE A 333 0.12 -4.98 -12.06
C PHE A 333 -0.88 -4.47 -13.08
N ARG A 334 -1.42 -5.37 -13.90
CA ARG A 334 -2.47 -5.03 -14.87
C ARG A 334 -3.83 -5.47 -14.35
N ARG A 335 -4.74 -4.50 -14.16
CA ARG A 335 -6.14 -4.78 -13.78
C ARG A 335 -6.97 -5.29 -14.96
N ALA A 336 -8.16 -5.81 -14.67
CA ALA A 336 -9.12 -6.27 -15.68
C ALA A 336 -9.44 -5.21 -16.76
N GLY A 337 -9.51 -3.93 -16.36
CA GLY A 337 -9.73 -2.79 -17.27
C GLY A 337 -8.53 -2.40 -18.15
N GLY A 338 -7.42 -3.15 -18.09
CA GLY A 338 -6.22 -2.91 -18.90
C GLY A 338 -5.23 -1.90 -18.32
N GLN A 339 -5.62 -1.14 -17.28
CA GLN A 339 -4.73 -0.21 -16.59
C GLN A 339 -3.55 -0.95 -15.94
N VAL A 340 -2.34 -0.46 -16.18
CA VAL A 340 -1.09 -0.98 -15.61
C VAL A 340 -0.58 -0.03 -14.53
N TYR A 341 -0.32 -0.58 -13.34
CA TYR A 341 0.31 0.13 -12.23
C TYR A 341 1.77 -0.28 -12.14
N PRO A 342 2.73 0.64 -12.37
CA PRO A 342 4.15 0.31 -12.33
C PRO A 342 4.60 -0.01 -10.89
N VAL A 343 5.58 -0.92 -10.79
CA VAL A 343 6.27 -1.28 -9.56
C VAL A 343 7.73 -0.85 -9.68
N TYR A 344 8.26 -0.30 -8.59
CA TYR A 344 9.64 0.16 -8.46
C TYR A 344 10.33 -0.58 -7.33
N ALA A 345 11.66 -0.74 -7.39
CA ALA A 345 12.42 -1.24 -6.25
C ALA A 345 12.47 -0.21 -5.10
N HIS A 346 12.53 1.08 -5.43
CA HIS A 346 12.44 2.15 -4.45
C HIS A 346 11.03 2.24 -3.86
N GLN A 347 10.94 2.31 -2.53
CA GLN A 347 9.69 2.33 -1.76
C GLN A 347 9.62 3.56 -0.85
N PRO A 348 8.43 4.01 -0.39
CA PRO A 348 8.33 5.17 0.51
C PRO A 348 9.16 5.06 1.80
N PHE A 349 9.32 3.86 2.37
CA PHE A 349 10.20 3.63 3.54
C PHE A 349 11.70 3.59 3.21
N SER A 350 12.09 3.82 1.96
CA SER A 350 13.49 3.71 1.51
C SER A 350 14.34 4.94 1.78
N ALA A 351 13.76 6.04 2.25
CA ALA A 351 14.48 7.29 2.55
C ALA A 351 15.70 7.05 3.47
N ASP A 352 15.56 6.13 4.41
CA ASP A 352 16.59 5.76 5.37
C ASP A 352 17.28 4.44 5.02
N LEU A 353 17.29 4.01 3.75
CA LEU A 353 18.05 2.84 3.29
C LEU A 353 19.34 3.28 2.60
N PRO A 354 20.46 2.55 2.79
CA PRO A 354 21.64 2.78 1.97
C PRO A 354 21.34 2.50 0.49
N ASP A 355 22.02 3.19 -0.41
CA ASP A 355 21.93 2.90 -1.86
C ASP A 355 22.55 1.55 -2.21
N GLY A 356 23.61 1.17 -1.50
CA GLY A 356 24.39 -0.02 -1.82
C GLY A 356 25.24 0.17 -3.09
N PRO A 357 25.90 -0.91 -3.55
CA PRO A 357 26.70 -0.85 -4.77
C PRO A 357 25.81 -0.78 -6.03
N ALA A 358 26.22 -0.02 -7.04
CA ALA A 358 25.58 0.01 -8.35
C ALA A 358 25.84 -1.31 -9.11
N LEU A 359 24.88 -2.24 -9.05
CA LEU A 359 24.95 -3.58 -9.63
C LEU A 359 23.82 -3.85 -10.63
N GLU A 360 23.19 -2.80 -11.14
CA GLU A 360 22.10 -2.91 -12.13
C GLU A 360 22.56 -3.54 -13.46
N HIS A 361 23.87 -3.52 -13.73
CA HIS A 361 24.52 -4.18 -14.87
C HIS A 361 25.19 -5.52 -14.52
N ALA A 362 25.15 -5.95 -13.26
CA ALA A 362 25.74 -7.22 -12.85
C ALA A 362 24.94 -8.40 -13.44
N ARG A 363 25.62 -9.51 -13.71
CA ARG A 363 24.97 -10.76 -14.10
C ARG A 363 24.17 -11.35 -12.96
N VAL A 364 22.94 -11.79 -13.23
CA VAL A 364 22.06 -12.37 -12.21
C VAL A 364 21.47 -13.69 -12.69
N ALA A 365 21.69 -14.76 -11.92
CA ALA A 365 20.96 -16.01 -12.07
C ALA A 365 19.83 -16.06 -11.04
N VAL A 366 18.59 -16.30 -11.47
CA VAL A 366 17.43 -16.41 -10.58
C VAL A 366 17.03 -17.87 -10.45
N LEU A 367 16.98 -18.41 -9.23
CA LEU A 367 16.55 -19.80 -9.02
C LEU A 367 15.07 -19.83 -8.65
N LEU A 368 14.30 -20.62 -9.41
CA LEU A 368 12.86 -20.79 -9.26
C LEU A 368 12.52 -22.22 -8.85
N GLY A 369 11.44 -22.37 -8.10
CA GLY A 369 10.92 -23.68 -7.72
C GLY A 369 9.43 -23.64 -7.40
N PRO A 370 8.81 -24.81 -7.15
CA PRO A 370 7.37 -24.93 -6.93
C PRO A 370 6.87 -24.20 -5.67
N HIS A 371 7.77 -23.79 -4.76
CA HIS A 371 7.43 -22.96 -3.59
C HIS A 371 7.63 -21.46 -3.82
N THR A 372 8.24 -21.05 -4.93
CA THR A 372 8.27 -19.64 -5.34
C THR A 372 6.84 -19.23 -5.69
N ALA A 373 6.22 -18.38 -4.89
CA ALA A 373 4.79 -18.08 -5.00
C ALA A 373 4.50 -16.60 -4.74
N SER A 374 3.39 -16.09 -5.29
CA SER A 374 2.83 -14.77 -4.92
C SER A 374 3.89 -13.66 -5.06
N SER A 375 4.18 -12.88 -4.03
CA SER A 375 5.25 -11.87 -4.06
C SER A 375 6.65 -12.41 -4.38
N GLY A 376 6.94 -13.69 -4.14
CA GLY A 376 8.18 -14.32 -4.62
C GLY A 376 8.19 -14.43 -6.15
N GLU A 377 7.04 -14.65 -6.77
CA GLU A 377 6.87 -14.58 -8.23
C GLU A 377 6.94 -13.14 -8.73
N VAL A 378 6.45 -12.16 -7.97
CA VAL A 378 6.65 -10.73 -8.32
C VAL A 378 8.14 -10.37 -8.33
N VAL A 379 8.94 -10.88 -7.39
CA VAL A 379 10.40 -10.71 -7.42
C VAL A 379 11.01 -11.41 -8.64
N ALA A 380 10.53 -12.60 -9.02
CA ALA A 380 10.97 -13.26 -10.25
C ALA A 380 10.64 -12.43 -11.51
N VAL A 381 9.42 -11.88 -11.59
CA VAL A 381 8.97 -10.97 -12.66
C VAL A 381 9.83 -9.71 -12.71
N ALA A 382 10.25 -9.18 -11.56
CA ALA A 382 11.13 -8.02 -11.49
C ALA A 382 12.47 -8.22 -12.21
N PHE A 383 12.94 -9.47 -12.34
CA PHE A 383 14.14 -9.84 -13.08
C PHE A 383 13.88 -10.17 -14.56
N ARG A 384 12.63 -10.36 -14.98
CA ARG A 384 12.28 -10.61 -16.40
C ARG A 384 12.56 -9.36 -17.24
N GLY A 385 13.16 -9.57 -18.41
CA GLY A 385 13.58 -8.50 -19.30
C GLY A 385 14.76 -7.65 -18.80
N ARG A 386 15.31 -7.93 -17.61
CA ARG A 386 16.56 -7.30 -17.16
C ARG A 386 17.73 -7.84 -17.99
N PRO A 387 18.63 -7.00 -18.51
CA PRO A 387 19.84 -7.47 -19.19
C PRO A 387 20.68 -8.41 -18.32
N ASP A 388 21.47 -9.27 -18.96
CA ASP A 388 22.40 -10.20 -18.28
C ASP A 388 21.76 -11.01 -17.14
N THR A 389 20.51 -11.42 -17.33
CA THR A 389 19.72 -12.16 -16.34
C THR A 389 19.19 -13.46 -16.93
N ARG A 390 19.25 -14.56 -16.17
CA ARG A 390 18.70 -15.86 -16.59
C ARG A 390 18.12 -16.62 -15.41
N SER A 391 16.96 -17.24 -15.60
CA SER A 391 16.31 -18.07 -14.59
C SER A 391 16.54 -19.57 -14.78
N PHE A 392 16.61 -20.31 -13.67
CA PHE A 392 16.93 -21.74 -13.63
C PHE A 392 16.02 -22.48 -12.65
N GLY A 393 15.79 -23.77 -12.89
CA GLY A 393 15.12 -24.66 -11.92
C GLY A 393 13.80 -25.21 -12.42
N GLN A 394 12.74 -25.05 -11.64
CA GLN A 394 11.40 -25.58 -11.92
C GLN A 394 10.36 -24.45 -12.02
N PRO A 395 9.18 -24.71 -12.61
CA PRO A 395 8.08 -23.74 -12.61
C PRO A 395 7.70 -23.30 -11.20
N THR A 396 7.30 -22.04 -11.09
CA THR A 396 6.78 -21.45 -9.84
C THR A 396 5.38 -21.96 -9.49
N ALA A 397 4.85 -21.57 -8.33
CA ALA A 397 3.54 -22.01 -7.85
C ALA A 397 2.36 -21.55 -8.73
N GLY A 398 2.55 -20.48 -9.52
CA GLY A 398 1.58 -19.97 -10.48
C GLY A 398 0.54 -19.03 -9.90
N LEU A 399 0.91 -18.26 -8.88
CA LEU A 399 0.09 -17.23 -8.26
C LEU A 399 0.55 -15.82 -8.70
N THR A 400 0.92 -15.65 -9.98
CA THR A 400 1.43 -14.39 -10.59
C THR A 400 0.34 -13.33 -10.74
N THR A 401 -0.23 -12.92 -9.63
CA THR A 401 -1.36 -12.00 -9.56
C THR A 401 -1.24 -11.09 -8.35
N GLY A 402 -1.73 -9.86 -8.48
CA GLY A 402 -1.73 -8.87 -7.42
C GLY A 402 -3.03 -8.92 -6.62
N ASN A 403 -2.89 -9.02 -5.29
CA ASN A 403 -4.00 -8.91 -4.36
C ASN A 403 -4.18 -7.48 -3.86
N THR A 404 -5.43 -7.09 -3.62
CA THR A 404 -5.79 -5.84 -2.94
C THR A 404 -6.53 -6.16 -1.65
N GLY A 405 -6.13 -5.52 -0.56
CA GLY A 405 -6.76 -5.64 0.75
C GLY A 405 -8.03 -4.79 0.87
N TYR A 406 -9.09 -5.37 1.43
CA TYR A 406 -10.38 -4.73 1.70
C TYR A 406 -10.87 -5.09 3.10
N HIS A 407 -10.99 -4.10 3.97
CA HIS A 407 -11.51 -4.31 5.32
C HIS A 407 -12.99 -4.67 5.31
N LEU A 408 -13.36 -5.62 6.16
CA LEU A 408 -14.73 -5.99 6.44
C LEU A 408 -15.22 -5.37 7.77
N PRO A 409 -16.55 -5.23 7.96
CA PRO A 409 -17.10 -4.54 9.12
C PRO A 409 -16.82 -5.19 10.49
N ASP A 410 -16.38 -6.45 10.54
CA ASP A 410 -15.98 -7.13 11.77
C ASP A 410 -14.48 -6.96 12.11
N GLY A 411 -13.74 -6.18 11.31
CA GLY A 411 -12.30 -5.98 11.44
C GLY A 411 -11.45 -7.04 10.75
N SER A 412 -12.06 -8.00 10.05
CA SER A 412 -11.34 -8.92 9.17
C SER A 412 -10.97 -8.22 7.86
N GLU A 413 -10.12 -8.86 7.05
CA GLU A 413 -9.69 -8.30 5.76
C GLU A 413 -9.74 -9.34 4.66
N LEU A 414 -10.25 -8.94 3.49
CA LEU A 414 -10.19 -9.73 2.26
C LEU A 414 -9.01 -9.28 1.42
N PHE A 415 -8.11 -10.20 1.10
CA PHE A 415 -7.11 -10.02 0.05
C PHE A 415 -7.69 -10.63 -1.22
N VAL A 416 -8.20 -9.79 -2.11
CA VAL A 416 -8.85 -10.21 -3.35
C VAL A 416 -7.87 -10.07 -4.51
N THR A 417 -7.77 -11.08 -5.35
CA THR A 417 -7.00 -11.01 -6.60
C THR A 417 -7.69 -10.07 -7.59
N THR A 418 -7.04 -8.93 -7.89
CA THR A 418 -7.61 -7.86 -8.73
C THR A 418 -6.81 -7.60 -10.01
N SER A 419 -5.62 -8.20 -10.14
CA SER A 419 -4.68 -7.92 -11.22
C SER A 419 -3.77 -9.10 -11.54
N VAL A 420 -3.15 -9.06 -12.72
CA VAL A 420 -2.09 -9.98 -13.14
C VAL A 420 -0.74 -9.27 -13.11
N ASP A 421 0.32 -10.01 -12.82
CA ASP A 421 1.68 -9.46 -12.85
C ASP A 421 2.09 -9.17 -14.29
N VAL A 422 2.84 -8.08 -14.49
CA VAL A 422 3.49 -7.76 -15.76
C VAL A 422 4.96 -7.46 -15.56
N ASP A 423 5.82 -7.94 -16.47
CA ASP A 423 7.23 -7.54 -16.45
C ASP A 423 7.44 -6.17 -17.08
N ARG A 424 8.70 -5.68 -17.00
CA ARG A 424 9.11 -4.39 -17.57
C ARG A 424 8.93 -4.26 -19.08
N THR A 425 8.68 -5.36 -19.81
CA THR A 425 8.39 -5.37 -21.25
C THR A 425 6.89 -5.38 -21.56
N GLY A 426 6.05 -5.47 -20.52
CA GLY A 426 4.59 -5.52 -20.62
C GLY A 426 4.03 -6.93 -20.82
N HIS A 427 4.86 -7.97 -20.78
CA HIS A 427 4.37 -9.36 -20.82
C HIS A 427 3.66 -9.67 -19.51
N ALA A 428 2.47 -10.25 -19.61
CA ALA A 428 1.63 -10.56 -18.47
C ALA A 428 1.67 -12.03 -18.09
N TYR A 429 1.64 -12.30 -16.80
CA TYR A 429 1.72 -13.62 -16.22
C TYR A 429 0.39 -13.93 -15.52
N GLY A 430 -0.18 -15.12 -15.73
CA GLY A 430 -1.45 -15.55 -15.12
C GLY A 430 -1.43 -16.98 -14.62
N GLY A 431 -0.23 -17.49 -14.31
CA GLY A 431 0.05 -18.88 -13.98
C GLY A 431 1.55 -19.06 -13.72
N ALA A 432 2.03 -20.31 -13.68
CA ALA A 432 3.43 -20.59 -13.35
C ALA A 432 4.42 -19.88 -14.29
N ILE A 433 5.46 -19.29 -13.71
CA ILE A 433 6.62 -18.78 -14.42
C ILE A 433 7.54 -19.96 -14.68
N PHE A 434 7.80 -20.23 -15.96
CA PHE A 434 8.77 -21.23 -16.38
C PHE A 434 10.17 -20.61 -16.41
N PRO A 435 11.19 -21.27 -15.84
CA PRO A 435 12.56 -20.78 -15.92
C PRO A 435 13.09 -20.84 -17.35
N ASP A 436 14.00 -19.92 -17.69
CA ASP A 436 14.68 -19.88 -19.00
C ASP A 436 15.51 -21.15 -19.26
N GLN A 437 15.98 -21.79 -18.19
CA GLN A 437 16.60 -23.10 -18.24
C GLN A 437 15.94 -24.03 -17.22
N PRO A 438 15.03 -24.90 -17.65
CA PRO A 438 14.51 -25.97 -16.83
C PRO A 438 15.64 -26.89 -16.36
N VAL A 439 15.67 -27.21 -15.07
CA VAL A 439 16.61 -28.15 -14.47
C VAL A 439 15.81 -29.16 -13.66
N SER A 440 16.02 -30.44 -13.96
CA SER A 440 15.38 -31.54 -13.24
C SER A 440 16.18 -31.88 -11.98
N GLY A 441 15.47 -32.15 -10.88
CA GLY A 441 16.07 -32.55 -9.59
C GLY A 441 16.00 -31.45 -8.53
N HIS A 442 15.90 -31.87 -7.27
CA HIS A 442 15.88 -30.98 -6.11
C HIS A 442 17.22 -31.05 -5.38
N ALA A 443 17.55 -30.01 -4.62
CA ALA A 443 18.73 -30.02 -3.77
C ALA A 443 18.61 -31.15 -2.74
N ALA A 444 19.56 -32.09 -2.76
CA ALA A 444 19.58 -33.24 -1.87
C ALA A 444 21.01 -33.73 -1.65
N ASN A 445 21.35 -34.09 -0.41
CA ASN A 445 22.63 -34.70 -0.04
C ASN A 445 23.86 -33.91 -0.53
N GLY A 446 23.81 -32.57 -0.48
CA GLY A 446 24.90 -31.70 -0.91
C GLY A 446 25.03 -31.49 -2.42
N ASN A 447 24.15 -32.12 -3.22
CA ASN A 447 24.02 -31.86 -4.65
C ASN A 447 22.88 -30.86 -4.88
N ASP A 448 23.12 -29.82 -5.69
CA ASP A 448 22.12 -28.85 -6.10
C ASP A 448 22.26 -28.56 -7.61
N PRO A 449 21.59 -29.34 -8.48
CA PRO A 449 21.76 -29.22 -9.92
C PRO A 449 21.29 -27.86 -10.46
N THR A 450 20.31 -27.23 -9.80
CA THR A 450 19.80 -25.92 -10.20
C THR A 450 20.83 -24.84 -9.91
N LEU A 451 21.42 -24.86 -8.71
CA LEU A 451 22.50 -23.95 -8.34
C LEU A 451 23.75 -24.18 -9.19
N ASP A 452 24.09 -25.43 -9.49
CA ASP A 452 25.25 -25.75 -10.33
C ASP A 452 25.08 -25.26 -11.77
N ALA A 453 23.89 -25.40 -12.36
CA ALA A 453 23.59 -24.84 -13.68
C ALA A 453 23.72 -23.31 -13.70
N ALA A 454 23.21 -22.63 -12.68
CA ALA A 454 23.34 -21.18 -12.54
C ALA A 454 24.81 -20.76 -12.38
N ARG A 455 25.58 -21.44 -11.53
CA ARG A 455 27.01 -21.18 -11.34
C ARG A 455 27.81 -21.37 -12.63
N HIS A 456 27.51 -22.44 -13.38
CA HIS A 456 28.16 -22.71 -14.66
C HIS A 456 27.91 -21.57 -15.67
N TRP A 457 26.66 -21.10 -15.77
CA TRP A 457 26.31 -19.98 -16.65
C TRP A 457 26.98 -18.66 -16.25
N LEU A 458 27.03 -18.33 -14.95
CA LEU A 458 27.69 -17.12 -14.46
C LEU A 458 29.21 -17.16 -14.71
N THR A 459 29.86 -18.27 -14.36
CA THR A 459 31.32 -18.39 -14.40
C THR A 459 31.90 -18.68 -15.78
N GLY A 460 31.15 -19.36 -16.67
CA GLY A 460 31.62 -19.69 -18.02
C GLY A 460 31.95 -18.45 -18.87
N ILE A 461 31.24 -17.35 -18.64
CA ILE A 461 31.46 -16.10 -19.36
C ILE A 461 32.45 -15.20 -18.62
N CYS A 462 32.46 -15.21 -17.29
CA CYS A 462 33.42 -14.48 -16.48
C CYS A 462 34.89 -14.91 -16.71
N ARG A 463 35.10 -16.18 -17.07
CA ARG A 463 36.42 -16.75 -17.37
C ARG A 463 36.83 -16.66 -18.84
N SER A 464 35.99 -16.11 -19.72
CA SER A 464 36.36 -15.88 -21.10
C SER A 464 37.27 -14.65 -21.18
N PRO A 465 38.55 -14.79 -21.59
CA PRO A 465 39.41 -13.63 -21.75
C PRO A 465 38.80 -12.75 -22.85
N THR A 466 38.53 -11.49 -22.52
CA THR A 466 38.22 -10.45 -23.49
C THR A 466 39.31 -10.48 -24.57
N MET A 467 38.95 -10.86 -25.81
CA MET A 467 39.86 -10.64 -26.94
C MET A 467 40.17 -9.15 -26.99
N PRO A 468 41.45 -8.74 -26.99
CA PRO A 468 41.78 -7.33 -27.16
C PRO A 468 41.25 -6.88 -28.52
N LEU A 469 40.58 -5.72 -28.53
CA LEU A 469 40.24 -5.03 -29.77
C LEU A 469 41.51 -4.92 -30.61
N VAL A 470 41.52 -5.58 -31.76
CA VAL A 470 42.52 -5.39 -32.80
C VAL A 470 42.38 -3.94 -33.26
N MET A 471 43.31 -3.08 -32.85
CA MET A 471 43.46 -1.77 -33.47
C MET A 471 43.84 -1.97 -34.94
N PRO A 472 43.21 -1.27 -35.90
CA PRO A 472 43.66 -1.31 -37.26
C PRO A 472 45.05 -0.67 -37.35
N SER A 473 46.02 -1.48 -37.74
CA SER A 473 47.30 -1.04 -38.30
C SER A 473 47.04 0.04 -39.35
N ARG A 474 47.44 1.29 -39.05
CA ARG A 474 47.63 2.30 -40.09
C ARG A 474 48.95 1.99 -40.79
N HIS A 475 48.85 1.36 -41.96
CA HIS A 475 49.92 1.39 -42.94
C HIS A 475 49.86 2.69 -43.74
N ARG A 476 51.04 3.31 -43.85
CA ARG A 476 51.49 4.41 -44.71
C ARG A 476 51.24 5.83 -44.20
#